data_AF-A0A3D5I2R8-F1
#
_entry.id   AF-A0A3D5I2R8-F1
#
_cell.length_a   1.000
_cell.length_b   1.000
_cell.length_c   1.000
_cell.angle_alpha   90.00
_cell.angle_beta   90.00
_cell.angle_gamma   90.00
#
_symmetry.space_group_name_H-M   'P 1'
#
loop_
_entity.id
_entity.type
_entity.pdbx_description
1 polymer ?
#
loop_
_entity_poly.entity_id
_entity_poly.type
_entity_poly.pdbx_seq_one_letter_code
_entity_poly.pdbx_strand_id
1 'polypeptide(L)'
;PTLEQTPEEDRPLAQEAYRYMDLQPGQAIAGLPVDVCFIGSCTNGRLSDLRAAAAVAAGRQVASGIKAFVVPGSEQVAAAAEAEGLDAVFRQAGFEWREPGCSMCLA
;
A
#
# COMPACT_ATOMS: atom_id res chain seq x y z
N PRO A 1 7.49 -16.22 9.41
CA PRO A 1 8.50 -17.12 10.04
C PRO A 1 7.89 -17.77 11.28
N THR A 2 8.35 -18.94 11.70
CA THR A 2 7.96 -19.44 13.05
C THR A 2 8.72 -18.67 14.12
N LEU A 3 8.28 -18.75 15.37
CA LEU A 3 9.02 -18.14 16.49
C LEU A 3 10.38 -18.80 16.68
N GLU A 4 10.54 -20.10 16.37
CA GLU A 4 11.84 -20.77 16.51
C GLU A 4 12.87 -20.26 15.48
N GLN A 5 12.41 -19.76 14.34
CA GLN A 5 13.26 -19.16 13.30
C GLN A 5 13.71 -17.74 13.64
N THR A 6 13.17 -17.15 14.71
CA THR A 6 13.53 -15.81 15.19
C THR A 6 14.62 -15.94 16.26
N PRO A 7 15.67 -15.09 16.27
CA PRO A 7 16.68 -15.05 17.33
C PRO A 7 16.03 -15.01 18.71
N GLU A 8 16.58 -15.72 19.69
CA GLU A 8 15.94 -15.89 21.00
C GLU A 8 15.64 -14.57 21.70
N GLU A 9 16.56 -13.61 21.59
CA GLU A 9 16.43 -12.23 22.09
C GLU A 9 15.26 -11.45 21.46
N ASP A 10 14.90 -11.75 20.21
CA ASP A 10 13.85 -11.09 19.44
C ASP A 10 12.48 -11.76 19.58
N ARG A 11 12.41 -12.99 20.14
CA ARG A 11 11.16 -13.75 20.24
C ARG A 11 10.03 -13.03 20.99
N PRO A 12 10.28 -12.31 22.10
CA PRO A 12 9.22 -11.55 22.77
C PRO A 12 8.63 -10.47 21.87
N LEU A 13 9.49 -9.73 21.15
CA LEU A 13 9.07 -8.68 20.21
C LEU A 13 8.28 -9.27 19.04
N ALA A 14 8.76 -10.38 18.47
CA ALA A 14 8.06 -11.07 17.39
C ALA A 14 6.69 -11.58 17.83
N GLN A 15 6.58 -12.14 19.05
CA GLN A 15 5.32 -12.61 19.59
C GLN A 15 4.33 -11.45 19.81
N GLU A 16 4.81 -10.31 20.30
CA GLU A 16 3.99 -9.11 20.41
C GLU A 16 3.52 -8.60 19.04
N ALA A 17 4.40 -8.58 18.03
CA ALA A 17 4.07 -8.18 16.68
C ALA A 17 3.01 -9.09 16.05
N TYR A 18 3.13 -10.41 16.20
CA TYR A 18 2.13 -11.38 15.73
C TYR A 18 0.76 -11.12 16.36
N ARG A 19 0.73 -10.90 17.68
CA ARG A 19 -0.51 -10.56 18.39
C ARG A 19 -1.10 -9.22 17.90
N TYR A 20 -0.28 -8.20 17.72
CA TYR A 20 -0.71 -6.89 17.25
C TYR A 20 -1.31 -6.94 15.84
N MET A 21 -0.66 -7.71 14.96
CA MET A 21 -1.09 -7.88 13.57
C MET A 21 -2.22 -8.90 13.40
N ASP A 22 -2.64 -9.57 14.48
CA ASP A 22 -3.58 -10.71 14.46
C ASP A 22 -3.15 -11.83 13.50
N LEU A 23 -1.87 -12.18 13.55
CA LEU A 23 -1.25 -13.21 12.73
C LEU A 23 -0.69 -14.34 13.60
N GLN A 24 -0.74 -15.56 13.09
CA GLN A 24 -0.11 -16.72 13.72
C GLN A 24 1.34 -16.90 13.23
N PRO A 25 2.29 -17.27 14.10
CA PRO A 25 3.63 -17.63 13.67
C PRO A 25 3.61 -18.74 12.61
N GLY A 26 4.40 -18.56 11.54
CA GLY A 26 4.43 -19.50 10.41
C GLY A 26 3.25 -19.38 9.43
N GLN A 27 2.25 -18.54 9.70
CA GLN A 27 1.16 -18.27 8.76
C GLN A 27 1.68 -17.61 7.49
N ALA A 28 1.17 -18.06 6.34
CA ALA A 28 1.44 -17.41 5.07
C ALA A 28 0.69 -16.08 4.99
N ILE A 29 1.40 -15.02 4.60
CA ILE A 29 0.78 -13.71 4.30
C ILE A 29 -0.01 -13.80 2.99
N ALA A 30 0.50 -14.58 2.03
CA ALA A 30 -0.19 -14.82 0.77
C ALA A 30 -1.52 -15.56 1.02
N GLY A 31 -2.60 -15.01 0.48
CA GLY A 31 -3.95 -15.56 0.61
C GLY A 31 -4.78 -14.94 1.73
N LEU A 32 -4.20 -14.07 2.57
CA LEU A 32 -4.98 -13.29 3.53
C LEU A 32 -5.87 -12.28 2.79
N PRO A 33 -7.12 -12.07 3.27
CA PRO A 33 -7.99 -11.06 2.71
C PRO A 33 -7.39 -9.67 2.93
N VAL A 34 -7.64 -8.79 1.98
CA VAL A 34 -7.33 -7.37 2.06
C VAL A 34 -8.65 -6.64 1.95
N ASP A 35 -8.87 -5.59 2.75
CA ASP A 35 -10.05 -4.74 2.63
C ASP A 35 -9.72 -3.39 1.97
N VAL A 36 -8.48 -2.92 2.17
CA VAL A 36 -8.03 -1.59 1.75
C VAL A 36 -6.64 -1.67 1.12
N CYS A 37 -6.48 -1.03 -0.04
CA CYS A 37 -5.20 -0.79 -0.69
C CYS A 37 -4.92 0.71 -0.77
N PHE A 38 -3.82 1.15 -0.18
CA PHE A 38 -3.41 2.54 -0.17
C PHE A 38 -2.01 2.70 -0.76
N ILE A 39 -1.84 3.64 -1.68
CA ILE A 39 -0.56 3.99 -2.30
C ILE A 39 -0.29 5.48 -2.07
N GLY A 40 0.87 5.80 -1.52
CA GLY A 40 1.36 7.17 -1.45
C GLY A 40 1.26 7.83 -0.07
N SER A 41 2.07 7.31 0.87
CA SER A 41 2.37 7.94 2.15
C SER A 41 3.59 8.87 2.05
N CYS A 42 3.96 9.50 3.17
CA CYS A 42 5.23 10.24 3.30
C CYS A 42 6.49 9.40 2.99
N THR A 43 6.38 8.06 2.96
CA THR A 43 7.49 7.15 2.63
C THR A 43 7.45 6.60 1.21
N ASN A 44 6.32 6.67 0.49
CA ASN A 44 6.15 6.01 -0.82
C ASN A 44 5.21 6.74 -1.80
N GLY A 45 5.17 8.08 -1.73
CA GLY A 45 4.38 8.95 -2.62
C GLY A 45 5.20 9.70 -3.68
N ARG A 46 6.43 9.26 -4.02
CA ARG A 46 7.25 9.93 -5.05
C ARG A 46 6.76 9.55 -6.45
N LEU A 47 7.11 10.36 -7.44
CA LEU A 47 6.74 10.08 -8.84
C LEU A 47 7.22 8.70 -9.32
N SER A 48 8.41 8.26 -8.91
CA SER A 48 8.93 6.92 -9.20
C SER A 48 8.05 5.81 -8.64
N ASP A 49 7.50 6.00 -7.44
CA ASP A 49 6.68 5.02 -6.74
C ASP A 49 5.33 4.90 -7.46
N LEU A 50 4.75 6.04 -7.86
CA LEU A 50 3.50 6.08 -8.63
C LEU A 50 3.65 5.43 -10.00
N ARG A 51 4.78 5.64 -10.70
CA ARG A 51 5.04 4.95 -11.98
C ARG A 51 5.13 3.44 -11.80
N ALA A 52 5.85 2.97 -10.78
CA ALA A 52 5.98 1.55 -10.49
C ALA A 52 4.61 0.91 -10.17
N ALA A 53 3.80 1.58 -9.35
CA ALA A 53 2.45 1.15 -9.04
C ALA A 53 1.53 1.16 -10.28
N ALA A 54 1.60 2.20 -11.11
CA ALA A 54 0.80 2.30 -12.34
C ALA A 54 1.15 1.18 -13.34
N ALA A 55 2.42 0.78 -13.44
CA ALA A 55 2.83 -0.34 -14.29
C ALA A 55 2.19 -1.67 -13.86
N VAL A 56 1.91 -1.85 -12.57
CA VAL A 56 1.18 -3.02 -12.06
C VAL A 56 -0.33 -2.88 -12.28
N ALA A 57 -0.88 -1.68 -12.08
CA ALA A 57 -2.31 -1.40 -12.20
C ALA A 57 -2.80 -1.42 -13.66
N ALA A 58 -1.94 -1.07 -14.62
CA ALA A 58 -2.28 -1.00 -16.03
C ALA A 58 -2.88 -2.31 -16.56
N GLY A 59 -4.07 -2.22 -17.15
CA GLY A 59 -4.81 -3.37 -17.68
C GLY A 59 -5.41 -4.29 -16.61
N ARG A 60 -5.34 -3.93 -15.33
CA ARG A 60 -5.95 -4.65 -14.22
C ARG A 60 -7.12 -3.86 -13.63
N GLN A 61 -7.86 -4.50 -12.74
CA GLN A 61 -8.98 -3.90 -12.01
C GLN A 61 -8.85 -4.23 -10.53
N VAL A 62 -9.16 -3.24 -9.69
CA VAL A 62 -9.33 -3.42 -8.25
C VAL A 62 -10.43 -4.46 -8.03
N ALA A 63 -10.19 -5.41 -7.13
CA ALA A 63 -11.15 -6.45 -6.84
C ALA A 63 -12.41 -5.87 -6.17
N SER A 64 -13.56 -6.52 -6.41
CA SER A 64 -14.84 -6.08 -5.84
C SER A 64 -14.78 -6.02 -4.31
N GLY A 65 -15.29 -4.94 -3.73
CA GLY A 65 -15.33 -4.72 -2.28
C GLY A 65 -14.05 -4.14 -1.69
N ILE A 66 -12.97 -4.01 -2.46
CA ILE A 66 -11.72 -3.41 -1.99
C ILE A 66 -11.80 -1.89 -2.10
N LYS A 67 -11.46 -1.19 -1.02
CA LYS A 67 -11.26 0.26 -1.05
C LYS A 67 -9.84 0.57 -1.50
N ALA A 68 -9.67 1.11 -2.69
CA ALA A 68 -8.36 1.38 -3.27
C ALA A 68 -8.18 2.86 -3.59
N PHE A 69 -7.08 3.47 -3.13
CA PHE A 69 -6.81 4.89 -3.39
C PHE A 69 -5.32 5.22 -3.47
N VAL A 70 -5.03 6.27 -4.23
CA VAL A 70 -3.69 6.80 -4.46
C VAL A 70 -3.63 8.26 -4.02
N VAL A 71 -2.61 8.60 -3.24
CA VAL A 71 -2.34 9.97 -2.76
C VAL A 71 -0.92 10.36 -3.17
N PRO A 72 -0.71 11.34 -4.05
CA PRO A 72 0.63 11.83 -4.36
C PRO A 72 1.31 12.43 -3.13
N GLY A 73 2.63 12.27 -3.01
CA GLY A 73 3.38 12.75 -1.84
C GLY A 73 3.48 14.28 -1.74
N SER A 74 3.21 15.01 -2.84
CA SER A 74 3.15 16.48 -2.88
C SER A 74 2.38 16.96 -4.12
N GLU A 75 2.00 18.23 -4.14
CA GLU A 75 1.38 18.88 -5.32
C GLU A 75 2.29 18.79 -6.56
N GLN A 76 3.60 18.97 -6.39
CA GLN A 76 4.55 18.84 -7.50
C GLN A 76 4.56 17.42 -8.09
N VAL A 77 4.47 16.39 -7.23
CA VAL A 77 4.38 15.00 -7.70
C VAL A 77 3.03 14.73 -8.36
N ALA A 78 1.92 15.24 -7.81
CA ALA A 78 0.61 15.11 -8.41
C ALA A 78 0.58 15.69 -9.83
N ALA A 79 1.03 16.94 -9.99
CA ALA A 79 1.06 17.61 -11.29
C ALA A 79 1.94 16.85 -12.30
N ALA A 80 3.09 16.33 -11.88
CA ALA A 80 3.95 15.53 -12.75
C ALA A 80 3.32 14.18 -13.12
N ALA A 81 2.67 13.51 -12.17
CA ALA A 81 1.98 12.23 -12.40
C ALA A 81 0.77 12.39 -13.33
N GLU A 82 0.02 13.47 -13.19
CA GLU A 82 -1.11 13.83 -14.05
C GLU A 82 -0.64 14.22 -15.45
N ALA A 83 0.46 14.95 -15.58
CA ALA A 83 1.08 15.26 -16.87
C ALA A 83 1.53 13.99 -17.63
N GLU A 84 1.86 12.92 -16.92
CA GLU A 84 2.17 11.59 -17.47
C GLU A 84 0.94 10.70 -17.66
N GLY A 85 -0.24 11.13 -17.21
CA GLY A 85 -1.49 10.36 -17.29
C GLY A 85 -1.56 9.19 -16.31
N LEU A 86 -0.74 9.16 -15.27
CA LEU A 86 -0.73 8.07 -14.28
C LEU A 86 -2.04 8.03 -13.49
N ASP A 87 -2.61 9.19 -13.20
CA ASP A 87 -3.90 9.37 -12.55
C ASP A 87 -5.04 8.68 -13.33
N ALA A 88 -5.02 8.75 -14.66
CA ALA A 88 -5.97 8.08 -15.52
C ALA A 88 -5.81 6.54 -15.47
N VAL A 89 -4.57 6.04 -15.45
CA VAL A 89 -4.29 4.60 -15.30
C VAL A 89 -4.88 4.07 -13.98
N PHE A 90 -4.67 4.79 -12.88
CA PHE A 90 -5.21 4.40 -11.58
C PHE A 90 -6.74 4.45 -11.54
N ARG A 91 -7.36 5.53 -12.03
CA ARG A 91 -8.82 5.63 -12.10
C ARG A 91 -9.43 4.55 -12.98
N GLN A 92 -8.80 4.24 -14.11
CA GLN A 92 -9.25 3.16 -14.99
C GLN A 92 -9.17 1.79 -14.29
N ALA A 93 -8.16 1.58 -13.45
CA ALA A 93 -8.04 0.37 -12.65
C ALA A 93 -9.00 0.33 -11.45
N GLY A 94 -9.76 1.39 -11.17
CA GLY A 94 -10.73 1.46 -10.07
C GLY A 94 -10.18 2.05 -8.77
N PHE A 95 -9.02 2.71 -8.80
CA PHE A 95 -8.51 3.47 -7.65
C PHE A 95 -9.13 4.88 -7.60
N GLU A 96 -9.37 5.37 -6.39
CA GLU A 96 -9.62 6.81 -6.17
C GLU A 96 -8.30 7.58 -6.26
N TRP A 97 -8.24 8.62 -7.09
CA TRP A 97 -7.14 9.59 -7.08
C TRP A 97 -7.48 10.72 -6.11
N ARG A 98 -6.63 10.95 -5.11
CA ARG A 98 -6.88 11.90 -4.02
C ARG A 98 -5.83 13.00 -3.97
N GLU A 99 -6.20 14.10 -3.31
CA GLU A 99 -5.34 15.25 -3.12
C GLU A 99 -4.08 14.91 -2.31
N PRO A 100 -2.93 15.55 -2.61
CA PRO A 100 -1.70 15.36 -1.87
C PRO A 100 -1.83 15.69 -0.39
N GLY A 101 -1.22 14.89 0.49
CA GLY A 101 -1.18 15.21 1.91
C GLY A 101 -0.75 14.05 2.81
N CYS A 102 -0.89 14.23 4.13
CA CYS A 102 -0.55 13.22 5.13
C CYS A 102 -1.44 11.95 5.05
N SER A 103 -2.52 11.98 4.27
CA SER A 103 -3.37 10.82 3.97
C SER A 103 -3.78 10.04 5.23
N MET A 104 -3.60 8.72 5.24
CA MET A 104 -3.90 7.82 6.35
C MET A 104 -3.05 8.05 7.61
N CYS A 105 -1.98 8.87 7.57
CA CYS A 105 -1.21 9.17 8.78
C CYS A 105 -2.01 9.99 9.81
N LEU A 106 -3.15 10.56 9.42
CA LEU A 106 -4.07 11.29 10.30
C LEU A 106 -5.51 10.73 10.27
N ALA A 107 -5.70 9.48 9.83
CA ALA A 107 -7.02 8.85 9.72
C ALA A 107 -7.57 8.38 11.08
#